data_AF-A0AAF0QGL1-F1
#
_entry.id   AF-A0AAF0QGL1-F1
#
_cell.length_a   1.000
_cell.length_b   1.000
_cell.length_c   1.000
_cell.angle_alpha   90.00
_cell.angle_beta   90.00
_cell.angle_gamma   90.00
#
_symmetry.space_group_name_H-M   'P 1'
#
loop_
_entity.id
_entity.type
_entity.pdbx_description
1 polymer ?
#
loop_
_entity_poly.entity_id
_entity_poly.type
_entity_poly.pdbx_seq_one_letter_code
_entity_poly.pdbx_strand_id
1 'polypeptide(L)'
;MEHYNFAKIYMTLALFAIVLSSVTIEVARAQGICNVSGEGLMSCRPSITPPYPTAPTAQCCNALSHADMNCLCSYKNSQLLPSLGIDPNLAIQLPQKCRLPNPPRC
;
A
#
# COMPACT_ATOMS: atom_id res chain seq x y z
N MET A 1 -16.99 10.40 -53.77
CA MET A 1 -15.72 9.70 -53.46
C MET A 1 -14.91 10.44 -52.40
N GLU A 2 -14.90 11.77 -52.38
CA GLU A 2 -14.16 12.58 -51.41
C GLU A 2 -14.65 12.46 -49.95
N HIS A 3 -15.96 12.41 -49.71
CA HIS A 3 -16.53 12.22 -48.35
C HIS A 3 -16.17 10.87 -47.71
N TYR A 4 -16.03 9.81 -48.53
CA TYR A 4 -15.66 8.47 -48.07
C TYR A 4 -14.17 8.38 -47.72
N ASN A 5 -13.32 9.10 -48.45
CA ASN A 5 -11.90 9.22 -48.15
C ASN A 5 -11.65 10.06 -46.89
N PHE A 6 -12.42 11.14 -46.71
CA PHE A 6 -12.39 11.94 -45.49
C PHE A 6 -12.77 11.07 -44.28
N ALA A 7 -13.94 10.42 -44.29
CA ALA A 7 -14.36 9.55 -43.19
C ALA A 7 -13.32 8.45 -42.86
N LYS A 8 -12.69 7.85 -43.88
CA LYS A 8 -11.60 6.87 -43.70
C LYS A 8 -10.36 7.47 -43.04
N ILE A 9 -9.93 8.66 -43.47
CA ILE A 9 -8.76 9.34 -42.89
C ILE A 9 -9.03 9.66 -41.41
N TYR A 10 -10.21 10.20 -41.08
CA TYR A 10 -10.57 10.49 -39.69
C TYR A 10 -10.66 9.23 -38.84
N MET A 11 -11.26 8.15 -39.35
CA MET A 11 -11.31 6.86 -38.65
C MET A 11 -9.90 6.29 -38.41
N THR A 12 -9.01 6.39 -39.39
CA THR A 12 -7.63 5.89 -39.28
C THR A 12 -6.82 6.70 -38.26
N LEU A 13 -6.97 8.03 -38.27
CA LEU A 13 -6.32 8.92 -37.29
C LEU A 13 -6.85 8.69 -35.86
N ALA A 14 -8.16 8.50 -35.71
CA ALA A 14 -8.78 8.21 -34.41
C ALA A 14 -8.28 6.86 -33.84
N LEU A 15 -8.19 5.82 -34.69
CA LEU A 15 -7.67 4.51 -34.28
C LEU A 15 -6.18 4.58 -33.89
N PHE A 16 -5.35 5.33 -34.64
CA PHE A 16 -3.95 5.55 -34.29
C PHE A 16 -3.79 6.31 -32.96
N ALA A 17 -4.61 7.33 -32.71
CA ALA A 17 -4.57 8.08 -31.45
C ALA A 17 -4.94 7.20 -30.24
N ILE A 18 -5.94 6.32 -30.38
CA ILE A 18 -6.37 5.40 -29.30
C ILE A 18 -5.27 4.36 -28.99
N VAL A 19 -4.61 3.81 -30.02
CA VAL A 19 -3.50 2.85 -29.84
C VAL A 19 -2.31 3.54 -29.14
N LEU A 20 -1.98 4.77 -29.50
CA LEU A 20 -0.92 5.55 -28.84
C LEU A 20 -1.25 5.89 -27.38
N SER A 21 -2.52 6.03 -27.01
CA SER A 21 -2.94 6.24 -25.62
C SER A 21 -2.97 4.99 -24.73
N SER A 22 -2.83 3.79 -25.32
CA SER A 22 -2.97 2.52 -24.57
C SER A 22 -1.70 2.08 -23.82
N VAL A 23 -0.59 2.80 -23.97
CA VAL A 23 0.68 2.47 -23.30
C VAL A 23 0.89 3.37 -22.08
N THR A 24 0.15 3.10 -21.01
CA THR A 24 0.65 3.12 -19.62
C THR A 24 -0.40 2.46 -18.73
N ILE A 25 -0.55 1.13 -18.84
CA ILE A 25 -1.11 0.38 -17.71
C ILE A 25 0.02 0.27 -16.70
N GLU A 26 0.13 1.28 -15.84
CA GLU A 26 0.86 1.18 -14.57
C GLU A 26 0.13 0.10 -13.76
N VAL A 27 0.54 -1.17 -13.95
CA VAL A 27 0.23 -2.22 -12.99
C VAL A 27 0.87 -1.75 -11.71
N ALA A 28 0.05 -1.25 -10.78
CA ALA A 28 0.45 -0.99 -9.42
C ALA A 28 0.96 -2.30 -8.83
N ARG A 29 2.25 -2.61 -9.03
CA ARG A 29 2.99 -3.48 -8.13
C ARG A 29 2.66 -2.93 -6.77
N ALA A 30 2.00 -3.69 -5.90
CA ALA A 30 1.57 -3.23 -4.59
C ALA A 30 2.77 -2.55 -3.93
N GLN A 31 2.82 -1.21 -4.03
CA GLN A 31 3.97 -0.44 -3.61
C GLN A 31 3.90 -0.56 -2.10
N GLY A 32 4.85 -1.32 -1.53
CA GLY A 32 4.86 -1.55 -0.10
C GLY A 32 4.84 -0.22 0.63
N ILE A 33 4.07 -0.12 1.70
CA ILE A 33 4.04 1.09 2.53
C ILE A 33 5.20 0.97 3.49
N CYS A 34 6.10 1.95 3.48
CA CYS A 34 7.26 1.99 4.38
C CYS A 34 8.10 0.70 4.32
N ASN A 35 8.36 0.21 3.10
CA ASN A 35 9.07 -1.04 2.83
C ASN A 35 8.39 -2.32 3.36
N VAL A 36 7.07 -2.28 3.59
CA VAL A 36 6.28 -3.45 3.99
C VAL A 36 5.22 -3.75 2.94
N SER A 37 5.12 -5.01 2.51
CA SER A 37 4.07 -5.43 1.58
C SER A 37 2.68 -5.29 2.21
N GLY A 38 1.64 -5.13 1.38
CA GLY A 38 0.26 -5.10 1.85
C GLY A 38 -0.12 -6.35 2.65
N GLU A 39 0.31 -7.53 2.19
CA GLU A 39 0.14 -8.79 2.92
C GLU A 39 0.88 -8.80 4.27
N GLY A 40 2.08 -8.22 4.31
CA GLY A 40 2.85 -8.03 5.54
C GLY A 40 2.09 -7.18 6.57
N LEU A 41 1.56 -6.03 6.14
CA LEU A 41 0.74 -5.17 7.01
C LEU A 41 -0.54 -5.85 7.47
N MET A 42 -1.23 -6.55 6.57
CA MET A 42 -2.46 -7.28 6.90
C MET A 42 -2.21 -8.39 7.90
N SER A 43 -1.06 -9.06 7.84
CA SER A 43 -0.67 -10.07 8.82
C SER A 43 -0.46 -9.50 10.24
N CYS A 44 -0.19 -8.20 10.36
CA CYS A 44 -0.03 -7.51 11.64
C CYS A 44 -1.33 -6.96 12.23
N ARG A 45 -2.37 -6.77 11.39
CA ARG A 45 -3.65 -6.16 11.79
C ARG A 45 -4.27 -6.79 13.06
N PRO A 46 -4.32 -8.12 13.24
CA PRO A 46 -4.90 -8.72 14.45
C PRO A 46 -4.20 -8.35 15.76
N SER A 47 -2.95 -7.86 15.71
CA SER A 47 -2.18 -7.48 16.90
C SER A 47 -2.30 -6.00 17.26
N ILE A 48 -2.88 -5.19 16.37
CA ILE A 48 -2.97 -3.74 16.48
C ILE A 48 -4.40 -3.21 16.34
N THR A 49 -5.38 -4.10 16.33
CA THR A 49 -6.81 -3.77 16.29
C THR A 49 -7.48 -4.15 17.62
N PRO A 50 -8.15 -3.21 18.31
CA PRO A 50 -8.95 -3.48 19.50
C PRO A 50 -10.27 -4.19 19.15
N PRO A 51 -11.03 -4.73 20.12
CA PRO A 51 -10.78 -4.71 21.57
C PRO A 51 -9.89 -5.86 22.07
N TYR A 52 -9.72 -6.94 21.30
CA TYR A 52 -8.99 -8.14 21.72
C TYR A 52 -7.79 -8.39 20.80
N PRO A 53 -6.71 -7.59 20.91
CA PRO A 53 -5.53 -7.79 20.08
C PRO A 53 -4.84 -9.11 20.42
N THR A 54 -4.42 -9.84 19.38
CA THR A 54 -3.74 -11.13 19.49
C THR A 54 -2.22 -10.98 19.43
N ALA A 55 -1.50 -12.01 19.86
CA ALA A 55 -0.03 -12.05 19.73
C ALA A 55 0.38 -11.98 18.24
N PRO A 56 1.50 -11.30 17.90
CA PRO A 56 1.94 -11.20 16.53
C PRO A 56 2.38 -12.56 15.96
N THR A 57 2.03 -12.79 14.71
CA THR A 57 2.49 -13.97 13.96
C THR A 57 3.95 -13.80 13.53
N ALA A 58 4.61 -14.92 13.21
CA ALA A 58 5.95 -14.89 12.62
C ALA A 58 5.97 -14.10 11.30
N GLN A 59 4.91 -14.21 10.50
CA GLN A 59 4.77 -13.46 9.25
C GLN A 59 4.75 -11.94 9.49
N CYS A 60 3.98 -11.49 10.48
CA CYS A 60 3.95 -10.07 10.86
C CYS A 60 5.33 -9.58 11.32
N CYS A 61 5.99 -10.32 12.23
CA CYS A 61 7.29 -9.88 12.73
C CYS A 61 8.36 -9.89 11.64
N ASN A 62 8.33 -10.86 10.71
CA ASN A 62 9.22 -10.88 9.56
C ASN A 62 8.97 -9.69 8.62
N ALA A 63 7.71 -9.34 8.37
CA ALA A 63 7.34 -8.17 7.59
C ALA A 63 7.86 -6.88 8.23
N LEU A 64 7.74 -6.74 9.56
CA LEU A 64 8.23 -5.58 10.30
C LEU A 64 9.76 -5.51 10.40
N SER A 65 10.47 -6.63 10.32
CA SER A 65 11.94 -6.64 10.43
C SER A 65 12.65 -5.88 9.29
N HIS A 66 11.94 -5.65 8.18
CA HIS A 66 12.43 -4.88 7.03
C HIS A 66 11.75 -3.50 6.90
N ALA A 67 10.86 -3.14 7.83
CA ALA A 67 10.08 -1.92 7.73
C ALA A 67 10.92 -0.66 7.96
N ASP A 68 10.59 0.40 7.24
CA ASP A 68 11.02 1.75 7.59
C ASP A 68 10.17 2.27 8.75
N MET A 69 10.70 2.16 9.96
CA MET A 69 10.01 2.58 11.19
C MET A 69 9.76 4.09 11.24
N ASN A 70 10.64 4.91 10.65
CA ASN A 70 10.43 6.36 10.62
C ASN A 70 9.27 6.72 9.68
N CYS A 71 9.20 6.05 8.53
CA CYS A 71 8.06 6.16 7.63
C CYS A 71 6.77 5.70 8.31
N LEU A 72 6.74 4.55 8.98
CA LEU A 72 5.54 4.08 9.70
C LEU A 72 5.12 5.05 10.81
N CYS A 73 6.08 5.63 11.54
CA CYS A 73 5.81 6.65 12.55
C CYS A 73 5.12 7.90 11.99
N SER A 74 5.34 8.26 10.71
CA SER A 74 4.64 9.39 10.08
C SER A 74 3.12 9.20 10.04
N TYR A 75 2.64 7.95 10.09
CA TYR A 75 1.22 7.62 10.13
C TYR A 75 0.63 7.64 11.55
N LYS A 76 1.44 7.74 12.62
CA LYS A 76 0.98 7.63 14.02
C LYS A 76 -0.24 8.50 14.33
N ASN A 77 -0.24 9.74 13.84
CA ASN A 77 -1.30 10.72 14.06
C ASN A 77 -2.28 10.84 12.88
N SER A 78 -2.19 9.93 11.91
CA SER A 78 -3.05 9.95 10.72
C SER A 78 -4.49 9.60 11.09
N GLN A 79 -5.43 10.40 10.60
CA GLN A 79 -6.87 10.13 10.71
C GLN A 79 -7.29 8.87 9.95
N LEU A 80 -6.40 8.28 9.15
CA LEU A 80 -6.61 7.00 8.48
C LEU A 80 -6.53 5.79 9.43
N LEU A 81 -5.77 5.86 10.53
CA LEU A 81 -5.62 4.70 11.41
C LEU A 81 -6.95 4.30 12.10
N PRO A 82 -7.71 5.24 12.68
CA PRO A 82 -8.99 4.89 13.32
C PRO A 82 -10.02 4.33 12.32
N SER A 83 -10.06 4.85 11.09
CA SER A 83 -11.00 4.35 10.07
C SER A 83 -10.67 2.95 9.56
N LEU A 84 -9.41 2.52 9.69
CA LEU A 84 -8.98 1.15 9.43
C LEU A 84 -9.11 0.22 10.66
N GLY A 85 -9.52 0.76 11.81
CA GLY A 85 -9.58 0.05 13.08
C GLY A 85 -8.19 -0.25 13.67
N ILE A 86 -7.19 0.56 13.33
CA ILE A 86 -5.82 0.44 13.88
C ILE A 86 -5.69 1.36 15.08
N ASP A 87 -5.26 0.80 16.21
CA ASP A 87 -4.88 1.55 17.39
C ASP A 87 -3.39 1.93 17.30
N PRO A 88 -3.04 3.23 17.26
CA PRO A 88 -1.65 3.66 17.13
C PRO A 88 -0.79 3.28 18.35
N ASN A 89 -1.36 3.17 19.55
CA ASN A 89 -0.62 2.76 20.75
C ASN A 89 -0.28 1.27 20.69
N LEU A 90 -1.16 0.43 20.14
CA LEU A 90 -0.84 -0.98 19.89
C LEU A 90 0.22 -1.12 18.78
N ALA A 91 0.15 -0.29 17.74
CA ALA A 91 1.10 -0.31 16.63
C ALA A 91 2.53 0.03 17.06
N ILE A 92 2.75 1.08 17.88
CA ILE A 92 4.10 1.44 18.35
C ILE A 92 4.71 0.42 19.32
N GLN A 93 3.88 -0.37 20.02
CA GLN A 93 4.35 -1.46 20.89
C GLN A 93 4.70 -2.73 20.11
N LEU A 94 4.24 -2.86 18.86
CA LEU A 94 4.37 -4.08 18.08
C LEU A 94 5.83 -4.48 17.80
N PRO A 95 6.77 -3.57 17.46
CA PRO A 95 8.18 -3.91 17.30
C PRO A 95 8.81 -4.53 18.54
N GLN A 96 8.43 -4.06 19.75
CA GLN A 96 8.88 -4.66 21.01
C GLN A 96 8.30 -6.07 21.20
N LYS A 97 7.02 -6.30 20.90
CA LYS A 97 6.40 -7.64 20.94
C LYS A 97 7.06 -8.61 19.96
N CYS A 98 7.52 -8.11 18.82
CA CYS A 98 8.31 -8.85 17.83
C CYS A 98 9.80 -8.99 18.17
N ARG A 99 10.27 -8.39 19.28
CA ARG A 99 11.68 -8.40 19.70
C ARG A 99 12.63 -7.82 18.64
N LEU A 100 12.18 -6.82 17.88
CA LEU A 100 13.00 -6.18 16.86
C LEU A 100 14.03 -5.23 17.50
N PRO A 101 15.27 -5.17 16.96
CA PRO A 101 16.26 -4.21 17.42
C PRO A 101 15.80 -2.79 17.08
N ASN A 102 16.07 -1.83 17.97
CA ASN A 102 15.75 -0.40 17.78
C ASN A 102 14.25 -0.13 17.54
N PRO A 103 13.37 -0.35 18.53
CA PRO A 103 11.98 0.03 18.40
C PRO A 103 11.82 1.54 18.11
N PRO A 104 10.79 1.92 17.33
CA PRO A 104 10.52 3.33 17.04
C PRO A 104 10.35 4.13 18.33
N ARG A 105 10.85 5.39 18.32
CA ARG A 105 10.66 6.37 19.40
C ARG A 105 9.63 7.43 19.02
N CYS A 106 8.63 7.01 18.27
CA CYS A 106 7.33 7.64 18.25
C CYS A 106 6.43 6.85 19.22
#